data_AF-A0A645JKY0-F1
#
_entry.id   AF-A0A645JKY0-F1
#
_cell.length_a   1.000
_cell.length_b   1.000
_cell.length_c   1.000
_cell.angle_alpha   90.00
_cell.angle_beta   90.00
_cell.angle_gamma   90.00
#
_symmetry.space_group_name_H-M   'P 1'
#
loop_
_entity.id
_entity.type
_entity.pdbx_description
1 polymer ?
#
loop_
_entity_poly.entity_id
_entity_poly.type
_entity_poly.pdbx_seq_one_letter_code
_entity_poly.pdbx_strand_id
1 'polypeptide(L)'
;MGSVLANDGISIHTGEQLVPKQICKIAKTIMSTCGLYDASGEFAVHIGIPAKSGVGGGIMASVPHKMGIGVYGPALDEKGNSIAGIQILKELSEELDLTIY
;
A
#
# COMPACT_ATOMS: atom_id res chain seq x y z
N MET A 1 -4.50 7.64 -5.89
CA MET A 1 -5.21 6.33 -5.83
C MET A 1 -5.20 5.75 -4.42
N GLY A 2 -4.05 5.49 -3.79
CA GLY A 2 -4.01 4.92 -2.43
C GLY A 2 -4.79 5.73 -1.39
N SER A 3 -4.83 7.07 -1.52
CA SER A 3 -5.61 7.96 -0.66
C SER A 3 -7.12 7.76 -0.79
N VAL A 4 -7.61 7.47 -2.00
CA VAL A 4 -9.02 7.15 -2.26
C VAL A 4 -9.39 5.83 -1.57
N LEU A 5 -8.55 4.80 -1.68
CA LEU A 5 -8.78 3.51 -1.00
C LEU A 5 -8.68 3.62 0.53
N ALA A 6 -7.79 4.47 1.03
CA ALA A 6 -7.63 4.76 2.45
C ALA A 6 -8.87 5.45 3.01
N ASN A 7 -9.47 6.33 2.20
CA ASN A 7 -10.68 7.10 2.51
C ASN A 7 -11.97 6.42 2.01
N ASP A 8 -12.01 5.09 2.04
CA ASP A 8 -13.19 4.27 1.69
C ASP A 8 -13.86 4.63 0.34
N GLY A 9 -13.03 5.04 -0.62
CA GLY A 9 -13.43 5.32 -2.00
C GLY A 9 -13.83 6.75 -2.27
N ILE A 10 -13.70 7.64 -1.28
CA ILE A 10 -14.03 9.07 -1.41
C ILE A 10 -12.77 9.85 -1.79
N SER A 11 -12.87 10.67 -2.83
CA SER A 11 -11.81 11.60 -3.23
C SER A 11 -11.58 12.67 -2.16
N ILE A 12 -10.33 12.80 -1.69
CA ILE A 12 -9.94 13.85 -0.73
C ILE A 12 -9.92 15.26 -1.36
N HIS A 13 -9.93 15.36 -2.70
CA HIS A 13 -9.89 16.63 -3.40
C HIS A 13 -11.28 17.14 -3.77
N THR A 14 -12.21 16.23 -4.08
CA THR A 14 -13.54 16.58 -4.60
C THR A 14 -14.69 16.17 -3.67
N GLY A 15 -14.45 15.29 -2.70
CA GLY A 15 -15.50 14.73 -1.83
C GLY A 15 -16.41 13.70 -2.52
N GLU A 16 -16.17 13.39 -3.80
CA GLU A 16 -16.97 12.45 -4.57
C GLU A 16 -16.66 10.98 -4.22
N GLN A 17 -17.70 10.14 -4.19
CA GLN A 17 -17.56 8.69 -4.05
C GLN A 17 -17.14 8.07 -5.40
N LEU A 18 -15.82 7.87 -5.59
CA LEU A 18 -15.26 7.31 -6.82
C LEU A 18 -15.35 5.77 -6.88
N VAL A 19 -15.27 5.11 -5.73
CA VAL A 19 -15.30 3.64 -5.63
C VAL A 19 -16.19 3.24 -4.45
N PRO A 20 -17.11 2.27 -4.55
CA PRO A 20 -17.92 1.88 -3.40
C PRO A 20 -17.07 1.38 -2.22
N LYS A 21 -17.48 1.72 -0.98
CA LYS A 21 -16.76 1.32 0.25
C LYS A 21 -16.50 -0.19 0.34
N GLN A 22 -17.46 -1.03 -0.06
CA GLN A 22 -17.30 -2.48 -0.06
C GLN A 22 -16.17 -2.94 -0.99
N ILE A 23 -16.03 -2.32 -2.17
CA ILE A 23 -14.96 -2.63 -3.12
C ILE A 23 -13.61 -2.18 -2.57
N CYS A 24 -13.55 -1.03 -1.89
CA CYS A 24 -12.34 -0.57 -1.22
C CYS A 24 -11.87 -1.55 -0.14
N LYS A 25 -12.81 -2.11 0.64
CA LYS A 25 -12.50 -3.14 1.65
C LYS A 25 -11.90 -4.38 0.99
N ILE A 26 -12.55 -4.91 -0.07
CA ILE A 26 -12.05 -6.09 -0.81
C ILE A 26 -10.66 -5.83 -1.38
N ALA A 27 -10.45 -4.68 -2.02
CA ALA A 27 -9.16 -4.31 -2.60
C ALA A 27 -8.06 -4.26 -1.53
N LYS A 28 -8.30 -3.58 -0.39
CA LYS A 28 -7.33 -3.52 0.72
C LYS A 28 -7.03 -4.91 1.29
N THR A 29 -8.02 -5.78 1.44
CA THR A 29 -7.80 -7.16 1.88
C THR A 29 -6.87 -7.93 0.91
N ILE A 30 -7.13 -7.87 -0.39
CA ILE A 30 -6.28 -8.53 -1.40
C ILE A 30 -4.87 -7.94 -1.42
N MET A 31 -4.75 -6.61 -1.30
CA MET A 31 -3.46 -5.93 -1.19
C MET A 31 -2.66 -6.43 0.02
N SER A 32 -3.31 -6.62 1.17
CA SER A 32 -2.66 -7.14 2.38
C SER A 32 -2.18 -8.60 2.24
N THR A 33 -2.91 -9.45 1.52
CA THR A 33 -2.60 -10.88 1.45
C THR A 33 -1.72 -11.26 0.25
N CYS A 34 -1.83 -10.53 -0.86
CA CYS A 34 -1.24 -10.92 -2.16
C CYS A 34 -0.65 -9.72 -2.95
N GLY A 35 -0.44 -8.58 -2.29
CA GLY A 35 0.00 -7.35 -2.92
C GLY A 35 1.42 -7.29 -3.49
N LEU A 36 2.35 -8.09 -2.94
CA LEU A 36 3.80 -7.97 -3.19
C LEU A 36 4.43 -9.28 -3.66
N TYR A 37 3.79 -9.97 -4.59
CA TYR A 37 4.25 -11.27 -5.10
C TYR A 37 4.46 -12.26 -3.93
N ASP A 38 5.55 -13.01 -3.94
CA ASP A 38 5.92 -13.96 -2.91
C ASP A 38 6.42 -13.29 -1.60
N ALA A 39 6.48 -11.95 -1.56
CA ALA A 39 6.91 -11.18 -0.38
C ALA A 39 5.74 -10.68 0.49
N SER A 40 4.49 -10.96 0.14
CA SER A 40 3.33 -10.40 0.86
C SER A 40 3.27 -10.74 2.36
N GLY A 41 3.66 -11.95 2.75
CA GLY A 41 3.69 -12.34 4.17
C GLY A 41 4.76 -11.58 4.96
N GLU A 42 5.97 -11.50 4.42
CA GLU A 42 7.09 -10.76 5.00
C GLU A 42 6.76 -9.26 5.13
N PHE A 43 6.14 -8.68 4.08
CA PHE A 43 5.68 -7.30 4.10
C PHE A 43 4.61 -7.05 5.17
N ALA A 44 3.66 -7.96 5.34
CA ALA A 44 2.62 -7.84 6.37
C ALA A 44 3.20 -7.86 7.79
N VAL A 45 4.22 -8.69 8.04
CA VAL A 45 4.87 -8.80 9.36
C VAL A 45 5.73 -7.59 9.69
N HIS A 46 6.48 -7.05 8.72
CA HIS A 46 7.46 -6.00 8.99
C HIS A 46 6.97 -4.58 8.69
N ILE A 47 5.94 -4.43 7.85
CA ILE A 47 5.42 -3.12 7.43
C ILE A 47 3.94 -2.98 7.78
N GLY A 48 3.13 -4.03 7.56
CA GLY A 48 1.77 -4.09 8.09
C GLY A 48 0.77 -3.13 7.43
N ILE A 49 1.00 -2.73 6.17
CA ILE A 49 0.10 -1.83 5.43
C ILE A 49 -0.44 -2.54 4.17
N PRO A 50 -1.72 -2.38 3.78
CA PRO A 50 -2.19 -2.80 2.47
C PRO A 50 -1.38 -2.14 1.35
N ALA A 51 -0.68 -2.92 0.52
CA ALA A 51 0.11 -2.37 -0.59
C ALA A 51 0.04 -3.23 -1.85
N LYS A 52 0.43 -2.65 -2.99
CA LYS A 52 0.60 -3.34 -4.27
C LYS A 52 1.88 -2.86 -4.94
N SER A 53 2.76 -3.78 -5.32
CA SER A 53 3.96 -3.50 -6.11
C SER A 53 3.75 -3.76 -7.61
N GLY A 54 4.65 -3.25 -8.44
CA GLY A 54 4.77 -3.64 -9.83
C GLY A 54 6.21 -3.53 -10.34
N VAL A 55 6.58 -4.37 -11.31
CA VAL A 55 7.94 -4.46 -11.89
C VAL A 55 8.44 -3.17 -12.55
N GLY A 56 7.60 -2.14 -12.70
CA GLY A 56 8.06 -0.80 -13.06
C GLY A 56 8.80 -0.08 -11.92
N GLY A 57 8.88 -0.67 -10.71
CA GLY A 57 9.49 -0.08 -9.52
C GLY A 57 8.52 0.70 -8.63
N GLY A 58 7.23 0.69 -8.96
CA GLY A 58 6.20 1.38 -8.19
C GLY A 58 5.65 0.52 -7.06
N ILE A 59 5.42 1.12 -5.90
CA ILE A 59 4.64 0.55 -4.79
C ILE A 59 3.57 1.54 -4.37
N MET A 60 2.32 1.11 -4.37
CA MET A 60 1.19 1.89 -3.86
C MET A 60 0.71 1.25 -2.56
N ALA A 61 0.69 2.02 -1.47
CA ALA A 61 0.17 1.61 -0.18
C ALA A 61 -1.04 2.46 0.24
N SER A 62 -1.92 1.85 1.03
CA SER A 62 -3.16 2.46 1.49
C SER A 62 -3.33 2.20 2.98
N VAL A 63 -3.02 3.21 3.80
CA VAL A 63 -3.17 3.16 5.25
C VAL A 63 -4.62 3.55 5.60
N PRO A 64 -5.47 2.62 6.06
CA PRO A 64 -6.89 2.88 6.28
C PRO A 64 -7.10 4.11 7.17
N HIS A 65 -7.96 5.03 6.73
CA HIS A 65 -8.34 6.24 7.46
C HIS A 65 -7.19 7.21 7.82
N LYS A 66 -5.97 6.99 7.29
CA LYS A 66 -4.84 7.90 7.50
C LYS A 66 -4.39 8.54 6.18
N MET A 67 -3.83 7.75 5.27
CA MET A 67 -3.19 8.28 4.06
C MET A 67 -3.01 7.23 2.95
N GLY A 68 -2.72 7.70 1.74
CA GLY A 68 -2.16 6.86 0.68
C GLY A 68 -0.70 7.20 0.45
N ILE A 69 0.12 6.19 0.21
CA ILE A 69 1.55 6.34 -0.04
C ILE A 69 1.86 5.81 -1.44
N GLY A 70 2.64 6.56 -2.21
CA GLY A 70 3.16 6.12 -3.50
C GLY A 70 4.67 6.23 -3.47
N VAL A 71 5.36 5.12 -3.75
CA VAL A 71 6.81 5.07 -3.83
C VAL A 71 7.22 4.57 -5.20
N TYR A 72 8.31 5.11 -5.72
CA TYR A 72 8.88 4.70 -7.00
C TYR A 72 10.39 4.58 -6.87
N GLY A 73 10.91 3.40 -7.15
CA GLY A 73 12.34 3.12 -7.24
C GLY A 73 12.58 2.02 -8.26
N PRO A 74 13.27 2.28 -9.38
CA PRO A 74 13.38 1.33 -10.49
C PRO A 74 14.28 0.11 -10.17
N ALA A 75 15.13 0.19 -9.14
CA ALA A 75 15.96 -0.93 -8.71
C ALA A 75 15.11 -1.97 -7.96
N LEU A 76 15.07 -3.19 -8.48
CA LEU A 76 14.26 -4.29 -7.95
C LEU A 76 15.11 -5.35 -7.26
N ASP A 77 14.54 -5.99 -6.25
CA ASP A 77 15.06 -7.22 -5.66
C ASP A 77 14.78 -8.45 -6.56
N GLU A 78 15.24 -9.62 -6.15
CA GLU A 78 15.00 -10.88 -6.86
C GLU A 78 13.51 -11.27 -6.97
N LYS A 79 12.65 -10.70 -6.12
CA LYS A 79 11.20 -10.92 -6.10
C LYS A 79 10.44 -9.89 -6.94
N GLY A 80 11.13 -8.96 -7.59
CA GLY A 80 10.55 -7.93 -8.46
C GLY A 80 9.96 -6.73 -7.70
N ASN A 81 10.30 -6.53 -6.42
CA ASN A 81 9.87 -5.39 -5.62
C ASN A 81 10.96 -4.32 -5.55
N SER A 82 10.56 -3.05 -5.46
CA SER A 82 11.51 -1.93 -5.35
C SER A 82 12.31 -1.99 -4.06
N ILE A 83 13.64 -2.11 -4.14
CA ILE A 83 14.52 -2.23 -2.96
C ILE A 83 14.37 -1.01 -2.04
N ALA A 84 14.60 0.18 -2.60
CA ALA A 84 14.46 1.43 -1.86
C ALA A 84 13.01 1.69 -1.44
N GLY A 85 12.04 1.26 -2.26
CA GLY A 85 10.62 1.43 -1.97
C GLY A 85 10.16 0.65 -0.74
N ILE A 86 10.59 -0.60 -0.60
CA ILE A 86 10.32 -1.43 0.57
C ILE A 86 10.96 -0.82 1.82
N GLN A 87 12.23 -0.39 1.72
CA GLN A 87 12.96 0.17 2.86
C GLN A 87 12.29 1.45 3.40
N ILE A 88 11.93 2.39 2.53
CA ILE A 88 11.24 3.63 2.93
C ILE A 88 9.88 3.31 3.56
N LEU A 89 9.13 2.34 3.02
CA LEU A 89 7.83 1.98 3.60
C LEU A 89 7.97 1.35 4.98
N LYS A 90 9.06 0.62 5.24
CA LYS A 90 9.38 0.09 6.56
C LYS A 90 9.65 1.21 7.57
N GLU A 91 10.57 2.11 7.23
CA GLU A 91 10.93 3.26 8.08
C GLU A 91 9.71 4.14 8.38
N LEU A 92 8.89 4.46 7.36
CA LEU A 92 7.66 5.23 7.55
C LEU A 92 6.65 4.51 8.45
N SER A 93 6.53 3.18 8.33
CA SER A 93 5.59 2.43 9.18
C SER A 93 6.02 2.44 10.63
N GLU A 94 7.31 2.29 10.90
CA GLU A 94 7.89 2.33 12.24
C GLU A 94 7.81 3.74 12.86
N GLU A 95 8.15 4.79 12.10
CA GLU A 95 8.15 6.17 12.61
C GLU A 95 6.74 6.73 12.86
N LEU A 96 5.75 6.34 12.05
CA LEU A 96 4.40 6.91 12.06
C LEU A 96 3.33 5.96 12.60
N ASP A 97 3.72 4.78 13.09
CA ASP A 97 2.83 3.73 13.60
C ASP A 97 1.69 3.42 12.60
N LEU A 98 2.07 2.98 11.40
CA LEU A 98 1.14 2.78 10.27
C LEU A 98 0.62 1.35 10.14
N THR A 99 1.18 0.41 10.91
CA THR A 99 0.73 -0.99 10.91
C THR A 99 -0.76 -1.09 11.26
N ILE A 100 -1.45 -2.04 10.63
CA ILE A 100 -2.84 -2.38 10.95
C ILE A 100 -2.98 -3.71 11.70
N TYR A 101 -1.85 -4.31 12.08
CA TYR A 101 -1.75 -5.56 12.86
C TYR A 101 -1.12 -5.28 14.22
#